data_AF-A0A946ZYM0-F1
#
_entry.id   AF-A0A946ZYM0-F1
#
_cell.length_a   1.000
_cell.length_b   1.000
_cell.length_c   1.000
_cell.angle_alpha   90.00
_cell.angle_beta   90.00
_cell.angle_gamma   90.00
#
_symmetry.space_group_name_H-M   'P 1'
#
loop_
_entity.id
_entity.type
_entity.pdbx_description
1 polymer ?
#
loop_
_entity_poly.entity_id
_entity_poly.type
_entity_poly.pdbx_seq_one_letter_code
_entity_poly.pdbx_strand_id
1 'polypeptide(L)'
;MKKLLALFIFSFVFHLHSFSQTKEVAGPAFIDSAKVVKTTALSKKRLIPSSKKPKLYNPRNRGINKVVPGKGLPKTVDAALQSKMGEIHVKSPILSFDAAVSRSTPTDPTGAVGRNHYVNAWNSEFAIWDKSGSNIIPESSLASIGGTFNNETDGDRIVFYDESADRFVLMQFSAKDGSATPPALLFAVAQGSDPVNSGWYTY
;
A
#
# COMPACT_ATOMS: atom_id res chain seq x y z
N MET A 1 -10.80 -80.05 9.67
CA MET A 1 -10.55 -79.04 10.74
C MET A 1 -9.12 -78.49 10.73
N LYS A 2 -8.06 -79.32 10.72
CA LYS A 2 -6.66 -78.83 10.78
C LYS A 2 -6.23 -77.92 9.61
N LYS A 3 -6.75 -78.14 8.39
CA LYS A 3 -6.45 -77.30 7.21
C LYS A 3 -7.13 -75.92 7.24
N LEU A 4 -8.31 -75.81 7.85
CA LEU A 4 -9.00 -74.53 8.04
C LEU A 4 -8.31 -73.67 9.11
N LEU A 5 -7.82 -74.30 10.18
CA LEU A 5 -7.08 -73.63 11.23
C LEU A 5 -5.76 -73.04 10.70
N ALA A 6 -5.06 -73.77 9.84
CA ALA A 6 -3.84 -73.28 9.19
C ALA A 6 -4.11 -72.07 8.29
N LEU A 7 -5.22 -72.05 7.56
CA LEU A 7 -5.62 -70.92 6.72
C LEU A 7 -5.96 -69.67 7.56
N PHE A 8 -6.62 -69.86 8.70
CA PHE A 8 -6.93 -68.79 9.65
C PHE A 8 -5.67 -68.20 10.28
N ILE A 9 -4.70 -69.04 10.66
CA ILE A 9 -3.41 -68.60 11.20
C ILE A 9 -2.61 -67.85 10.12
N PHE A 10 -2.61 -68.33 8.87
CA PHE A 10 -1.90 -67.68 7.77
C PHE A 10 -2.50 -66.29 7.42
N SER A 11 -3.83 -66.17 7.48
CA SER A 11 -4.53 -64.88 7.34
C SER A 11 -4.19 -63.90 8.47
N PHE A 12 -3.98 -64.39 9.69
CA PHE A 12 -3.66 -63.54 10.84
C PHE A 12 -2.22 -63.02 10.79
N VAL A 13 -1.28 -63.84 10.30
CA VAL A 13 0.13 -63.44 10.13
C VAL A 13 0.29 -62.37 9.03
N PHE A 14 -0.51 -62.42 7.96
CA PHE A 14 -0.48 -61.40 6.89
C PHE A 14 -1.10 -60.05 7.26
N HIS A 15 -1.86 -59.96 8.37
CA HIS A 15 -2.38 -58.69 8.87
C HIS A 15 -1.43 -57.96 9.85
N LEU A 16 -0.32 -58.59 10.23
CA LEU A 16 0.63 -58.03 11.21
C LEU A 16 1.79 -57.22 10.58
N HIS A 17 1.85 -57.11 9.25
CA HIS A 17 2.84 -56.30 8.54
C HIS A 17 2.21 -55.14 7.77
N SER A 18 1.42 -54.33 8.47
CA SER A 18 1.10 -52.98 8.01
C SER A 18 2.21 -52.04 8.48
N PHE A 19 3.23 -51.82 7.66
CA PHE A 19 4.13 -50.68 7.86
C PHE A 19 3.36 -49.42 7.47
N SER A 20 2.84 -48.71 8.47
CA SER A 20 2.35 -47.35 8.27
C SER A 20 3.57 -46.45 8.05
N GLN A 21 3.56 -45.67 6.98
CA GLN A 21 4.52 -44.61 6.78
C GLN A 21 4.29 -43.60 7.92
N THR A 22 5.25 -43.47 8.83
CA THR A 22 5.25 -42.33 9.76
C THR A 22 5.26 -41.10 8.87
N LYS A 23 4.16 -40.33 8.88
CA LYS A 23 4.16 -38.98 8.33
C LYS A 23 5.23 -38.22 9.11
N GLU A 24 6.45 -38.17 8.57
CA GLU A 24 7.32 -37.04 8.85
C GLU A 24 6.64 -35.85 8.19
N VAL A 25 5.74 -35.23 8.94
CA VAL A 25 5.36 -33.85 8.69
C VAL A 25 6.66 -33.11 8.93
N ALA A 26 7.34 -32.72 7.85
CA ALA A 26 8.37 -31.71 7.97
C ALA A 26 7.73 -30.54 8.72
N GLY A 27 8.21 -30.31 9.94
CA GLY A 27 7.79 -29.14 10.71
C GLY A 27 8.08 -27.87 9.91
N PRO A 28 7.52 -26.73 10.30
CA PRO A 28 7.83 -25.46 9.64
C PRO A 28 9.35 -25.29 9.57
N ALA A 29 9.90 -25.31 8.35
CA ALA A 29 11.27 -24.91 8.13
C ALA A 29 11.30 -23.39 8.23
N PHE A 30 11.93 -22.87 9.28
CA PHE A 30 12.28 -21.46 9.32
C PHE A 30 13.32 -21.21 8.22
N ILE A 31 12.87 -20.74 7.06
CA ILE A 31 13.74 -20.04 6.12
C ILE A 31 13.91 -18.63 6.68
N ASP A 32 14.75 -18.49 7.70
CA ASP A 32 15.25 -17.17 8.07
C ASP A 32 16.40 -16.85 7.13
N SER A 33 16.09 -16.09 6.08
CA SER A 33 17.10 -15.33 5.35
C SER A 33 16.49 -14.07 4.75
N ALA A 34 15.66 -13.37 5.53
CA ALA A 34 15.53 -11.94 5.34
C ALA A 34 16.80 -11.30 5.92
N LYS A 35 17.86 -11.26 5.13
CA LYS A 35 19.08 -10.54 5.53
C LYS A 35 18.74 -9.05 5.51
N VAL A 36 18.57 -8.46 6.69
CA VAL A 36 18.50 -7.01 6.83
C VAL A 36 19.82 -6.43 6.32
N VAL A 37 19.82 -5.96 5.08
CA VAL A 37 20.90 -5.12 4.57
C VAL A 37 20.69 -3.78 5.23
N LYS A 38 21.42 -3.53 6.33
CA LYS A 38 21.52 -2.20 6.90
C LYS A 38 22.13 -1.29 5.84
N THR A 39 21.28 -0.57 5.12
CA THR A 39 21.74 0.51 4.26
C THR A 39 22.32 1.59 5.16
N THR A 40 23.38 2.25 4.71
CA THR A 40 23.80 3.49 5.37
C THR A 40 22.63 4.47 5.31
N ALA A 41 22.39 5.21 6.39
CA ALA A 41 21.32 6.19 6.45
C ALA A 41 21.29 7.03 5.16
N LEU A 42 20.12 7.09 4.49
CA LEU A 42 19.88 7.86 3.27
C LEU A 42 20.31 9.34 3.43
N SER A 43 20.39 9.78 4.69
CA SER A 43 20.98 11.04 5.11
C SER A 43 21.85 10.81 6.35
N LYS A 44 23.09 11.33 6.32
CA LYS A 44 23.96 11.44 7.51
C LYS A 44 23.48 12.53 8.48
N LYS A 45 22.44 13.30 8.13
CA LYS A 45 21.90 14.33 9.02
C LYS A 45 21.09 13.68 10.12
N ARG A 46 21.44 14.02 11.36
CA ARG A 46 20.64 13.68 12.54
C ARG A 46 19.25 14.27 12.37
N LEU A 47 18.21 13.43 12.39
CA LEU A 47 16.82 13.88 12.43
C LEU A 47 16.67 14.81 13.65
N ILE A 48 16.20 16.03 13.40
CA ILE A 48 16.01 17.02 14.45
C ILE A 48 14.66 16.71 15.11
N PRO A 49 14.62 16.32 16.39
CA PRO A 49 13.37 16.05 17.08
C PRO A 49 12.50 17.31 17.12
N SER A 50 11.18 17.12 17.03
CA SER A 50 10.22 18.21 17.15
C SER A 50 10.42 18.95 18.48
N SER A 51 10.48 20.29 18.41
CA SER A 51 10.60 21.13 19.60
C SER A 51 9.32 21.04 20.42
N LYS A 52 9.37 20.35 21.57
CA LYS A 52 8.26 20.30 22.55
C LYS A 52 8.08 21.57 23.38
N LYS A 53 8.96 22.57 23.20
CA LYS A 53 8.77 23.88 23.83
C LYS A 53 7.48 24.48 23.25
N PRO A 54 6.50 24.90 24.08
CA PRO A 54 5.37 25.67 23.59
C PRO A 54 5.95 26.95 22.98
N LYS A 55 6.02 26.98 21.65
CA LYS A 55 6.40 28.17 20.93
C LYS A 55 5.15 29.00 20.90
N LEU A 56 5.20 30.20 21.47
CA LEU A 56 4.19 31.21 21.18
C LEU A 56 4.18 31.31 19.65
N TYR A 57 3.11 30.82 19.02
CA TYR A 57 2.94 31.08 17.60
C TYR A 57 2.98 32.60 17.48
N ASN A 58 3.74 33.14 16.52
CA ASN A 58 3.58 34.56 16.24
C ASN A 58 2.08 34.77 16.06
N PRO A 59 1.43 35.68 16.81
CA PRO A 59 0.02 35.95 16.62
C PRO A 59 -0.16 36.06 15.13
N ARG A 60 -1.10 35.26 14.60
CA ARG A 60 -1.36 35.20 13.17
C ARG A 60 -1.65 36.64 12.81
N ASN A 61 -0.66 37.35 12.26
CA ASN A 61 -0.79 38.74 11.88
C ASN A 61 -1.71 38.68 10.67
N ARG A 62 -3.01 38.57 10.96
CA ARG A 62 -4.11 38.87 10.06
C ARG A 62 -4.17 40.38 9.80
N GLY A 63 -3.14 41.13 10.20
CA GLY A 63 -2.76 42.36 9.54
C GLY A 63 -1.82 42.04 8.39
N ILE A 64 -2.29 42.27 7.17
CA ILE A 64 -1.42 42.50 6.01
C ILE A 64 -0.35 43.52 6.46
N ASN A 65 0.92 43.34 6.09
CA ASN A 65 1.92 44.39 6.29
C ASN A 65 1.32 45.72 5.81
N LYS A 66 1.17 46.71 6.70
CA LYS A 66 0.83 48.07 6.29
C LYS A 66 2.00 48.55 5.45
N VAL A 67 1.88 48.43 4.13
CA VAL A 67 2.79 49.06 3.19
C VAL A 67 2.65 50.56 3.43
N VAL A 68 3.57 51.14 4.20
CA VAL A 68 3.67 52.59 4.33
C VAL A 68 4.27 53.08 3.02
N PRO A 69 3.51 53.79 2.17
CA PRO A 69 4.04 54.26 0.90
C PRO A 69 5.33 55.08 1.15
N GLY A 70 6.43 54.69 0.51
CA GLY A 70 7.71 55.42 0.57
C GLY A 70 8.72 55.03 1.67
N LYS A 71 8.44 54.02 2.52
CA LYS A 71 9.37 53.58 3.60
C LYS A 71 10.04 52.21 3.38
N GLY A 72 9.66 51.47 2.34
CA GLY A 72 10.28 50.19 1.97
C GLY A 72 11.42 50.37 0.96
N LEU A 73 12.50 49.58 1.09
CA LEU A 73 13.49 49.39 0.03
C LEU A 73 13.14 48.10 -0.74
N PRO A 74 13.35 48.04 -2.07
CA PRO A 74 13.87 49.11 -2.94
C PRO A 74 12.90 50.29 -3.11
N LYS A 75 13.45 51.51 -3.27
CA LYS A 75 12.66 52.73 -3.57
C LYS A 75 12.00 52.68 -4.96
N THR A 76 12.45 51.77 -5.80
CA THR A 76 11.95 51.48 -7.13
C THR A 76 11.18 50.16 -7.09
N VAL A 77 10.24 49.96 -8.02
CA VAL A 77 9.61 48.66 -8.22
C VAL A 77 10.72 47.63 -8.47
N ASP A 78 10.72 46.55 -7.70
CA ASP A 78 11.66 45.45 -7.91
C ASP A 78 11.49 44.92 -9.35
N ALA A 79 12.58 44.86 -10.11
CA ALA A 79 12.54 44.41 -11.50
C ALA A 79 12.08 42.94 -11.63
N ALA A 80 12.22 42.15 -10.56
CA ALA A 80 11.72 40.78 -10.48
C ALA A 80 10.27 40.69 -9.96
N LEU A 81 9.62 41.81 -9.62
CA LEU A 81 8.24 41.81 -9.13
C LEU A 81 7.28 41.40 -10.25
N GLN A 82 6.66 40.24 -10.07
CA GLN A 82 5.55 39.82 -10.91
C GLN A 82 4.36 40.77 -10.71
N SER A 83 4.08 41.60 -11.71
CA SER A 83 2.98 42.58 -11.70
C SER A 83 1.69 42.07 -12.35
N LYS A 84 1.75 40.91 -13.02
CA LYS A 84 0.63 40.27 -13.71
C LYS A 84 0.68 38.76 -13.47
N MET A 85 -0.49 38.12 -13.41
CA MET A 85 -0.56 36.66 -13.42
C MET A 85 0.16 36.13 -14.65
N GLY A 86 1.03 35.13 -14.47
CA GLY A 86 1.74 34.49 -15.57
C GLY A 86 0.79 33.59 -16.35
N GLU A 87 1.05 33.44 -17.65
CA GLU A 87 0.32 32.50 -18.49
C GLU A 87 0.92 31.10 -18.34
N ILE A 88 0.15 30.18 -17.75
CA ILE A 88 0.52 28.78 -17.65
C ILE A 88 0.11 28.09 -18.95
N HIS A 89 1.09 27.84 -19.82
CA HIS A 89 0.89 27.10 -21.05
C HIS A 89 0.87 25.59 -20.76
N VAL A 90 -0.29 25.08 -20.34
CA VAL A 90 -0.51 23.64 -20.13
C VAL A 90 -1.38 23.05 -21.22
N LYS A 91 -1.15 21.78 -21.54
CA LYS A 91 -2.05 21.02 -22.42
C LYS A 91 -3.36 20.75 -21.68
N SER A 92 -4.47 20.83 -22.40
CA SER A 92 -5.76 20.36 -21.88
C SER A 92 -5.67 18.87 -21.51
N PRO A 93 -6.39 18.40 -20.47
CA PRO A 93 -6.50 16.98 -20.18
C PRO A 93 -6.96 16.21 -21.42
N ILE A 94 -6.27 15.11 -21.73
CA ILE A 94 -6.61 14.22 -22.85
C ILE A 94 -7.82 13.35 -22.50
N LEU A 95 -7.96 13.01 -21.22
CA LEU A 95 -9.01 12.16 -20.67
C LEU A 95 -9.36 12.66 -19.26
N SER A 96 -10.65 12.64 -18.93
CA SER A 96 -11.18 12.92 -17.61
C SER A 96 -12.35 11.98 -17.34
N PHE A 97 -12.35 11.30 -16.20
CA PHE A 97 -13.42 10.42 -15.77
C PHE A 97 -13.49 10.39 -14.24
N ASP A 98 -14.66 10.02 -13.71
CA ASP A 98 -14.87 9.88 -12.29
C ASP A 98 -14.40 8.50 -11.83
N ALA A 99 -13.31 8.46 -11.06
CA ALA A 99 -12.67 7.20 -10.64
C ALA A 99 -13.09 6.70 -9.25
N ALA A 100 -13.76 7.55 -8.46
CA ALA A 100 -14.27 7.19 -7.15
C ALA A 100 -15.48 8.05 -6.80
N VAL A 101 -16.58 7.41 -6.42
CA VAL A 101 -17.77 8.09 -5.89
C VAL A 101 -18.08 7.51 -4.53
N SER A 102 -17.91 8.31 -3.48
CA SER A 102 -18.21 7.88 -2.12
C SER A 102 -19.05 8.91 -1.39
N ARG A 103 -19.96 8.41 -0.56
CA ARG A 103 -20.81 9.22 0.34
C ARG A 103 -20.19 9.34 1.75
N SER A 104 -19.06 8.69 2.00
CA SER A 104 -18.35 8.72 3.27
C SER A 104 -17.37 9.89 3.31
N THR A 105 -17.28 10.57 4.45
CA THR A 105 -16.39 11.74 4.63
C THR A 105 -15.44 11.51 5.81
N PRO A 106 -14.14 11.80 5.66
CA PRO A 106 -13.48 12.17 4.40
C PRO A 106 -13.36 10.97 3.43
N THR A 107 -13.33 11.23 2.13
CA THR A 107 -13.16 10.17 1.11
C THR A 107 -11.70 9.75 0.96
N ASP A 108 -10.74 10.64 1.23
CA ASP A 108 -9.29 10.45 1.14
C ASP A 108 -8.82 9.64 -0.08
N PRO A 109 -9.07 10.13 -1.31
CA PRO A 109 -8.67 9.43 -2.51
C PRO A 109 -7.14 9.48 -2.70
N THR A 110 -6.58 8.34 -3.10
CA THR A 110 -5.21 8.20 -3.59
C THR A 110 -5.21 7.46 -4.92
N GLY A 111 -4.15 7.63 -5.71
CA GLY A 111 -4.04 6.94 -6.98
C GLY A 111 -2.70 7.12 -7.64
N ALA A 112 -2.36 6.17 -8.50
CA ALA A 112 -1.13 6.16 -9.27
C ALA A 112 -1.37 5.67 -10.69
N VAL A 113 -0.65 6.26 -11.64
CA VAL A 113 -0.70 5.90 -13.05
C VAL A 113 0.54 5.07 -13.37
N GLY A 114 0.34 3.83 -13.79
CA GLY A 114 1.40 2.97 -14.31
C GLY A 114 1.49 3.02 -15.84
N ARG A 115 2.17 2.03 -16.44
CA ARG A 115 2.31 1.95 -17.90
C ARG A 115 0.99 1.73 -18.65
N ASN A 116 0.13 0.84 -18.16
CA ASN A 116 -1.10 0.44 -18.84
C ASN A 116 -2.37 0.68 -18.01
N HIS A 117 -2.21 0.91 -16.71
CA HIS A 117 -3.32 1.00 -15.77
C HIS A 117 -3.25 2.26 -14.92
N TYR A 118 -4.40 2.70 -14.46
CA TYR A 118 -4.54 3.62 -13.34
C TYR A 118 -5.16 2.86 -12.17
N VAL A 119 -4.54 2.94 -11.01
CA VAL A 119 -5.05 2.32 -9.78
C VAL A 119 -5.36 3.43 -8.80
N ASN A 120 -6.56 3.43 -8.24
CA ASN A 120 -6.95 4.37 -7.21
C ASN A 120 -7.56 3.66 -6.02
N ALA A 121 -7.46 4.27 -4.86
CA ALA A 121 -8.11 3.86 -3.63
C ALA A 121 -8.72 5.05 -2.92
N TRP A 122 -9.68 4.80 -2.05
CA TRP A 122 -10.26 5.75 -1.11
C TRP A 122 -10.49 5.01 0.19
N ASN A 123 -11.02 5.69 1.21
CA ASN A 123 -11.14 5.15 2.57
C ASN A 123 -11.82 3.77 2.71
N SER A 124 -12.49 3.24 1.70
CA SER A 124 -13.20 1.95 1.80
C SER A 124 -12.71 0.91 0.80
N GLU A 125 -12.32 1.33 -0.40
CA GLU A 125 -12.19 0.46 -1.57
C GLU A 125 -11.06 0.94 -2.49
N PHE A 126 -10.72 0.12 -3.47
CA PHE A 126 -9.85 0.44 -4.59
C PHE A 126 -10.46 -0.01 -5.92
N ALA A 127 -10.00 0.58 -7.02
CA ALA A 127 -10.39 0.19 -8.37
C ALA A 127 -9.17 0.24 -9.31
N ILE A 128 -9.25 -0.53 -10.41
CA ILE A 128 -8.23 -0.58 -11.46
C ILE A 128 -8.87 -0.24 -12.79
N TRP A 129 -8.30 0.73 -13.48
CA TRP A 129 -8.78 1.27 -14.75
C TRP A 129 -7.74 1.08 -15.84
N ASP A 130 -8.19 0.97 -17.07
CA ASP A 130 -7.30 1.16 -18.22
C ASP A 130 -7.04 2.66 -18.50
N LYS A 131 -6.09 2.93 -19.41
CA LYS A 131 -5.75 4.31 -19.80
C LYS A 131 -6.77 5.00 -20.71
N SER A 132 -7.80 4.29 -21.16
CA SER A 132 -8.96 4.88 -21.83
C SER A 132 -10.10 5.24 -20.86
N GLY A 133 -9.96 4.93 -19.57
CA GLY A 133 -10.97 5.20 -18.54
C GLY A 133 -12.01 4.08 -18.37
N SER A 134 -11.79 2.90 -18.95
CA SER A 134 -12.61 1.72 -18.67
C SER A 134 -12.25 1.14 -17.30
N ASN A 135 -13.27 0.80 -16.53
CA ASN A 135 -13.10 0.14 -15.24
C ASN A 135 -12.84 -1.37 -15.47
N ILE A 136 -11.63 -1.84 -15.17
CA ILE A 136 -11.25 -3.25 -15.32
C ILE A 136 -11.57 -4.04 -14.04
N ILE A 137 -11.18 -3.50 -12.88
CA ILE A 137 -11.54 -4.04 -11.58
C ILE A 137 -12.39 -2.99 -10.86
N PRO A 138 -13.71 -3.26 -10.70
CA PRO A 138 -14.61 -2.33 -10.04
C PRO A 138 -14.24 -2.17 -8.56
N GLU A 139 -14.92 -1.23 -7.92
CA GLU A 139 -14.76 -0.88 -6.52
C GLU A 139 -14.74 -2.13 -5.65
N SER A 140 -13.59 -2.41 -5.06
CA SER A 140 -13.31 -3.65 -4.33
C SER A 140 -12.63 -3.33 -3.01
N SER A 141 -12.87 -4.14 -1.98
CA SER A 141 -12.11 -4.05 -0.73
C SER A 141 -10.66 -4.50 -0.96
N LEU A 142 -9.66 -3.82 -0.38
CA LEU A 142 -8.28 -4.31 -0.40
C LEU A 142 -8.13 -5.70 0.24
N ALA A 143 -9.08 -6.12 1.09
CA ALA A 143 -9.11 -7.47 1.64
C ALA A 143 -9.16 -8.56 0.55
N SER A 144 -9.64 -8.22 -0.66
CA SER A 144 -9.68 -9.15 -1.79
C SER A 144 -8.31 -9.45 -2.40
N ILE A 145 -7.27 -8.67 -2.07
CA ILE A 145 -5.88 -8.95 -2.47
C ILE A 145 -5.41 -10.27 -1.84
N GLY A 146 -5.93 -10.62 -0.66
CA GLY A 146 -5.59 -11.83 0.08
C GLY A 146 -4.28 -11.71 0.87
N GLY A 147 -3.76 -12.85 1.35
CA GLY A 147 -2.54 -12.89 2.15
C GLY A 147 -2.67 -12.13 3.47
N THR A 148 -1.75 -11.22 3.77
CA THR A 148 -1.80 -10.38 5.00
C THR A 148 -2.99 -9.42 5.01
N PHE A 149 -3.61 -9.14 3.86
CA PHE A 149 -4.80 -8.29 3.76
C PHE A 149 -6.11 -9.05 4.01
N ASN A 150 -6.08 -10.38 4.17
CA ASN A 150 -7.28 -11.16 4.42
C ASN A 150 -8.03 -10.64 5.65
N ASN A 151 -9.31 -10.28 5.46
CA ASN A 151 -10.18 -9.70 6.50
C ASN A 151 -9.68 -8.38 7.11
N GLU A 152 -8.80 -7.66 6.41
CA GLU A 152 -8.22 -6.39 6.87
C GLU A 152 -8.92 -5.20 6.19
N THR A 153 -9.51 -4.31 6.98
CA THR A 153 -10.31 -3.18 6.47
C THR A 153 -10.08 -1.86 7.23
N ASP A 154 -9.13 -1.82 8.18
CA ASP A 154 -8.95 -0.75 9.16
C ASP A 154 -8.62 0.61 8.53
N GLY A 155 -7.79 0.64 7.49
CA GLY A 155 -7.83 1.72 6.50
C GLY A 155 -6.57 2.52 6.25
N ASP A 156 -6.74 3.76 5.78
CA ASP A 156 -5.73 4.61 5.11
C ASP A 156 -5.06 3.92 3.91
N ARG A 157 -5.88 3.66 2.89
CA ARG A 157 -5.46 2.98 1.65
C ARG A 157 -4.68 3.96 0.77
N ILE A 158 -3.38 3.72 0.60
CA ILE A 158 -2.51 4.53 -0.27
C ILE A 158 -2.04 3.69 -1.46
N VAL A 159 -2.11 4.29 -2.65
CA VAL A 159 -1.61 3.70 -3.90
C VAL A 159 -0.41 4.51 -4.41
N PHE A 160 0.66 3.83 -4.78
CA PHE A 160 1.78 4.41 -5.52
C PHE A 160 2.32 3.43 -6.56
N TYR A 161 3.05 3.95 -7.54
CA TYR A 161 3.66 3.18 -8.62
C TYR A 161 5.18 3.34 -8.56
N ASP A 162 5.88 2.21 -8.48
CA ASP A 162 7.34 2.16 -8.56
C ASP A 162 7.75 2.08 -10.04
N GLU A 163 8.14 3.23 -10.59
CA GLU A 163 8.55 3.33 -12.00
C GLU A 163 9.82 2.51 -12.30
N SER A 164 10.71 2.35 -11.32
CA SER A 164 11.99 1.66 -11.52
C SER A 164 11.80 0.14 -11.58
N ALA A 165 10.83 -0.38 -10.82
CA ALA A 165 10.48 -1.80 -10.81
C ALA A 165 9.23 -2.13 -11.64
N ASP A 166 8.63 -1.14 -12.30
CA ASP A 166 7.44 -1.25 -13.15
C ASP A 166 6.30 -2.01 -12.46
N ARG A 167 5.87 -1.55 -11.28
CA ARG A 167 4.83 -2.22 -10.48
C ARG A 167 4.10 -1.30 -9.53
N PHE A 168 2.87 -1.67 -9.20
CA PHE A 168 2.06 -0.98 -8.21
C PHE A 168 2.38 -1.46 -6.80
N VAL A 169 2.24 -0.55 -5.84
CA VAL A 169 2.28 -0.84 -4.41
C VAL A 169 1.07 -0.20 -3.74
N LEU A 170 0.34 -1.02 -3.00
CA LEU A 170 -0.78 -0.60 -2.16
C LEU A 170 -0.37 -0.78 -0.70
N MET A 171 -0.86 0.09 0.16
CA MET A 171 -0.65 -0.03 1.60
C MET A 171 -1.90 0.36 2.38
N GLN A 172 -2.06 -0.21 3.57
CA GLN A 172 -3.05 0.20 4.55
C GLN A 172 -2.54 -0.06 5.97
N PHE A 173 -3.16 0.57 6.95
CA PHE A 173 -3.01 0.22 8.35
C PHE A 173 -3.78 -1.06 8.69
N SER A 174 -3.20 -1.82 9.62
CA SER A 174 -3.88 -2.78 10.48
C SER A 174 -3.69 -2.26 11.90
N ALA A 175 -4.77 -1.90 12.60
CA ALA A 175 -4.66 -1.16 13.86
C ALA A 175 -5.74 -1.48 14.90
N LYS A 176 -6.76 -2.27 14.55
CA LYS A 176 -7.88 -2.56 15.43
C LYS A 176 -7.62 -3.77 16.30
N ASP A 177 -7.94 -3.66 17.59
CA ASP A 177 -8.01 -4.83 18.48
C ASP A 177 -9.01 -5.85 17.92
N GLY A 178 -8.53 -7.05 17.61
CA GLY A 178 -9.30 -8.10 16.93
C GLY A 178 -9.16 -8.12 15.41
N SER A 179 -8.26 -7.33 14.82
CA SER A 179 -7.93 -7.49 13.40
C SER A 179 -7.20 -8.80 13.12
N ALA A 180 -7.23 -9.24 11.86
CA ALA A 180 -6.62 -10.50 11.43
C ALA A 180 -5.08 -10.50 11.55
N THR A 181 -4.48 -9.30 11.60
CA THR A 181 -3.05 -9.08 11.81
C THR A 181 -2.81 -8.22 13.06
N PRO A 182 -1.66 -8.39 13.74
CA PRO A 182 -1.23 -7.44 14.77
C PRO A 182 -1.13 -6.02 14.20
N PRO A 183 -1.14 -4.97 15.05
CA PRO A 183 -0.95 -3.60 14.60
C PRO A 183 0.28 -3.46 13.71
N ALA A 184 0.07 -3.11 12.45
CA ALA A 184 1.07 -3.14 11.39
C ALA A 184 0.73 -2.15 10.27
N LEU A 185 1.72 -1.93 9.41
CA LEU A 185 1.51 -1.32 8.12
C LEU A 185 1.67 -2.40 7.06
N LEU A 186 0.59 -2.70 6.35
CA LEU A 186 0.56 -3.76 5.35
C LEU A 186 0.96 -3.23 3.99
N PHE A 187 1.62 -4.08 3.19
CA PHE A 187 2.02 -3.75 1.83
C PHE A 187 1.62 -4.85 0.86
N ALA A 188 0.93 -4.47 -0.21
CA ALA A 188 0.68 -5.32 -1.37
C ALA A 188 1.50 -4.80 -2.55
N VAL A 189 2.45 -5.60 -3.03
CA VAL A 189 3.35 -5.26 -4.13
C VAL A 189 2.99 -6.11 -5.34
N ALA A 190 2.60 -5.50 -6.44
CA ALA A 190 2.28 -6.22 -7.68
C ALA A 190 3.53 -6.98 -8.17
N GLN A 191 3.35 -8.22 -8.65
CA GLN A 191 4.48 -9.01 -9.14
C GLN A 191 5.00 -8.51 -10.50
N GLY A 192 4.26 -7.62 -11.16
CA GLY A 192 4.64 -7.01 -12.43
C GLY A 192 3.84 -5.74 -12.74
N SER A 193 3.96 -5.28 -13.98
CA SER A 193 3.35 -4.03 -14.47
C SER A 193 1.84 -4.09 -14.66
N ASP A 194 1.29 -5.31 -14.71
CA ASP A 194 -0.14 -5.56 -14.82
C ASP A 194 -0.70 -5.95 -13.44
N PRO A 195 -1.32 -5.01 -12.71
CA PRO A 195 -1.85 -5.25 -11.37
C PRO A 195 -3.08 -6.17 -11.35
N VAL A 196 -3.65 -6.49 -12.51
CA VAL A 196 -4.81 -7.39 -12.64
C VAL A 196 -4.35 -8.84 -12.72
N ASN A 197 -3.35 -9.11 -13.58
CA ASN A 197 -2.97 -10.47 -13.94
C ASN A 197 -1.68 -10.97 -13.27
N SER A 198 -0.81 -10.08 -12.79
CA SER A 198 0.49 -10.50 -12.24
C SER A 198 0.40 -11.10 -10.84
N GLY A 199 -0.72 -10.90 -10.14
CA GLY A 199 -0.84 -11.23 -8.71
C GLY A 199 -0.06 -10.27 -7.81
N TRP A 200 -0.06 -10.56 -6.51
CA TRP A 200 0.44 -9.67 -5.46
C TRP A 200 1.30 -10.42 -4.45
N TYR A 201 2.42 -9.80 -4.03
CA TYR A 201 3.13 -10.17 -2.82
C TYR A 201 2.60 -9.34 -1.66
N THR A 202 2.28 -9.98 -0.54
CA THR A 202 1.72 -9.30 0.64
C THR A 202 2.67 -9.43 1.83
N TYR A 203 2.79 -8.34 2.58
CA TYR A 203 3.70 -8.18 3.73
C TYR A 203 2.97 -7.51 4.88
#